data_AF-A0A6I3ITR9-F1
#
_entry.id   AF-A0A6I3ITR9-F1
#
_cell.length_a   1.000
_cell.length_b   1.000
_cell.length_c   1.000
_cell.angle_alpha   90.00
_cell.angle_beta   90.00
_cell.angle_gamma   90.00
#
_symmetry.space_group_name_H-M   'P 1'
#
loop_
_entity.id
_entity.type
_entity.pdbx_description
1 polymer ?
#
loop_
_entity_poly.entity_id
_entity_poly.type
_entity_poly.pdbx_seq_one_letter_code
_entity_poly.pdbx_strand_id
1 'polypeptide(L)'
;MLFEDTFFKNQIWQKERLVAYGFQETDGWWAVHQPFMNGHFEARVRVKVPDQAMAQVWDVDMDEEYHAFRIQRAVGAFVGEVRENYAAILHEIVQQCAEEEPFQSPQGNRLIRHIQKRFQEEPDYPFSKAPDIATLRHAGNQKWYGLMTQVPWTVLKRTDKEGKIDIINVKVEADQIENIVGRGGVYPAYHMSKKSWISISLDDSLSDEDLFALVEKSRQLVAPKSAQSLTETCYWILPANPALYDIDTELRNEGQILWTQKPNIKPKDIVCIYMTKPIQAIRYLCRVSKAHLTEGNQVYMKLELLRELSDSEFPLLLMKDLGVKAVRGPRLATPECRKALESLLKE
;
A
#
# COMPACT_ATOMS: atom_id res chain seq x y z
N MET A 1 0.69 -8.20 22.84
CA MET A 1 1.29 -7.43 21.74
C MET A 1 1.58 -6.05 22.29
N LEU A 2 2.85 -5.69 22.30
CA LEU A 2 3.31 -4.37 22.71
C LEU A 2 2.86 -3.34 21.67
N PHE A 3 2.87 -2.06 22.05
CA PHE A 3 2.46 -0.97 21.15
C PHE A 3 3.36 -0.90 19.90
N GLU A 4 4.63 -1.24 20.08
CA GLU A 4 5.70 -1.17 19.10
C GLU A 4 5.64 -2.31 18.08
N ASP A 5 5.09 -3.47 18.45
CA ASP A 5 5.01 -4.67 17.60
C ASP A 5 4.29 -4.37 16.28
N THR A 6 3.33 -3.43 16.27
CA THR A 6 2.57 -3.07 15.07
C THR A 6 3.39 -2.30 14.05
N PHE A 7 4.53 -1.72 14.45
CA PHE A 7 5.41 -0.95 13.58
C PHE A 7 6.56 -1.81 13.02
N PHE A 8 7.08 -2.74 13.83
CA PHE A 8 8.27 -3.51 13.46
C PHE A 8 7.96 -4.85 12.79
N LYS A 9 6.70 -5.29 12.79
CA LYS A 9 6.30 -6.54 12.12
C LYS A 9 6.66 -6.49 10.64
N ASN A 10 7.30 -7.57 10.16
CA ASN A 10 7.73 -7.77 8.76
C ASN A 10 8.72 -6.72 8.23
N GLN A 11 9.37 -5.95 9.10
CA GLN A 11 10.34 -4.93 8.70
C GLN A 11 11.75 -5.53 8.62
N ILE A 12 12.42 -5.27 7.50
CA ILE A 12 13.82 -5.61 7.24
C ILE A 12 14.64 -4.33 7.23
N TRP A 13 15.40 -4.12 8.29
CA TRP A 13 16.20 -2.94 8.54
C TRP A 13 17.44 -2.91 7.64
N GLN A 14 17.62 -1.78 6.95
CA GLN A 14 18.69 -1.56 5.98
C GLN A 14 19.84 -0.82 6.65
N LYS A 15 21.03 -1.45 6.72
CA LYS A 15 22.20 -0.90 7.43
C LYS A 15 22.57 0.50 6.91
N GLU A 16 22.57 0.69 5.60
CA GLU A 16 22.93 1.96 4.97
C GLU A 16 21.93 3.07 5.30
N ARG A 17 20.64 2.72 5.42
CA ARG A 17 19.58 3.68 5.77
C ARG A 17 19.60 4.04 7.24
N LEU A 18 19.88 3.08 8.13
CA LEU A 18 20.10 3.33 9.56
C LEU A 18 21.22 4.35 9.77
N VAL A 19 22.36 4.18 9.09
CA VAL A 19 23.48 5.13 9.12
C VAL A 19 23.04 6.51 8.63
N ALA A 20 22.35 6.58 7.48
CA ALA A 20 21.90 7.84 6.89
C ALA A 20 20.88 8.60 7.77
N TYR A 21 20.03 7.86 8.50
CA TYR A 21 19.06 8.43 9.44
C TYR A 21 19.73 8.97 10.72
N GLY A 22 20.89 8.44 11.09
CA GLY A 22 21.66 8.88 12.27
C GLY A 22 21.72 7.86 13.40
N PHE A 23 21.41 6.58 13.15
CA PHE A 23 21.64 5.52 14.13
C PHE A 23 23.14 5.33 14.37
N GLN A 24 23.50 5.03 15.62
CA GLN A 24 24.86 4.72 16.04
C GLN A 24 24.98 3.23 16.40
N GLU A 25 26.03 2.58 15.94
CA GLU A 25 26.29 1.15 16.20
C GLU A 25 27.08 0.97 17.49
N THR A 26 26.51 0.19 18.42
CA THR A 26 27.15 -0.25 19.67
C THR A 26 26.83 -1.73 19.89
N ASP A 27 27.86 -2.57 19.95
CA ASP A 27 27.75 -4.03 20.20
C ASP A 27 26.78 -4.77 19.26
N GLY A 28 26.79 -4.41 17.98
CA GLY A 28 25.93 -5.00 16.95
C GLY A 28 24.45 -4.57 17.03
N TRP A 29 24.14 -3.59 17.88
CA TRP A 29 22.86 -2.89 17.91
C TRP A 29 23.03 -1.48 17.37
N TRP A 30 22.06 -1.05 16.58
CA TRP A 30 21.93 0.31 16.09
C TRP A 30 20.96 1.05 17.00
N ALA A 31 21.34 2.19 17.55
CA ALA A 31 20.49 2.98 18.43
C ALA A 31 20.30 4.41 17.91
N VAL A 32 19.09 4.94 18.06
CA VAL A 32 18.78 6.35 17.87
C VAL A 32 17.86 6.84 18.99
N HIS A 33 18.08 8.07 19.42
CA HIS A 33 17.30 8.74 20.45
C HIS A 33 16.68 10.00 19.83
N GLN A 34 15.35 10.14 19.96
CA GLN A 34 14.62 11.28 19.39
C GLN A 34 13.78 11.96 20.47
N PRO A 35 14.16 13.17 20.92
CA PRO A 35 13.36 13.92 21.88
C PRO A 35 12.04 14.37 21.27
N PHE A 36 10.97 14.38 22.07
CA PHE A 36 9.64 14.83 21.66
C PHE A 36 8.89 15.47 22.83
N MET A 37 7.73 16.08 22.54
CA MET A 37 6.97 16.87 23.52
C MET A 37 7.85 17.90 24.25
N ASN A 38 8.50 18.78 23.48
CA ASN A 38 9.42 19.81 23.97
C ASN A 38 10.62 19.28 24.79
N GLY A 39 10.99 18.01 24.61
CA GLY A 39 12.14 17.39 25.27
C GLY A 39 11.85 16.75 26.62
N HIS A 40 10.59 16.73 27.07
CA HIS A 40 10.18 16.02 28.28
C HIS A 40 10.25 14.50 28.11
N PHE A 41 10.13 14.01 26.88
CA PHE A 41 10.24 12.60 26.56
C PHE A 41 11.26 12.34 25.44
N GLU A 42 11.80 11.13 25.44
CA GLU A 42 12.71 10.65 24.41
C GLU A 42 12.26 9.27 23.90
N ALA A 43 12.10 9.14 22.58
CA ALA A 43 11.91 7.87 21.92
C ALA A 43 13.29 7.21 21.73
N ARG A 44 13.54 6.11 22.42
CA ARG A 44 14.79 5.33 22.29
C ARG A 44 14.51 4.08 21.47
N VAL A 45 15.05 4.03 20.26
CA VAL A 45 14.86 2.90 19.34
C VAL A 45 16.18 2.16 19.15
N ARG A 46 16.14 0.84 19.27
CA ARG A 46 17.28 -0.06 19.06
C ARG A 46 16.92 -1.11 18.03
N VAL A 47 17.80 -1.31 17.07
CA VAL A 47 17.61 -2.23 15.94
C VAL A 47 18.81 -3.17 15.84
N LYS A 48 18.53 -4.44 15.57
CA LYS A 48 19.53 -5.42 15.19
C LYS A 48 19.12 -6.02 13.84
N VAL A 49 19.93 -5.72 12.83
CA VAL A 49 19.72 -6.16 11.44
C VAL A 49 19.73 -7.70 11.37
N PRO A 50 18.85 -8.33 10.58
CA PRO A 50 17.90 -7.68 9.67
C PRO A 50 16.52 -7.36 10.26
N ASP A 51 16.06 -8.02 11.31
CA ASP A 51 14.63 -8.13 11.63
C ASP A 51 14.26 -7.87 13.10
N GLN A 52 15.23 -7.57 13.96
CA GLN A 52 14.98 -7.32 15.38
C GLN A 52 14.93 -5.83 15.68
N ALA A 53 13.89 -5.38 16.39
CA ALA A 53 13.80 -4.01 16.86
C ALA A 53 13.12 -3.95 18.24
N MET A 54 13.52 -2.96 19.02
CA MET A 54 13.01 -2.65 20.34
C MET A 54 12.87 -1.13 20.44
N ALA A 55 11.82 -0.65 21.08
CA ALA A 55 11.68 0.76 21.34
C ALA A 55 10.98 1.03 22.67
N GLN A 56 11.30 2.16 23.27
CA GLN A 56 10.77 2.60 24.54
C GLN A 56 10.65 4.13 24.58
N VAL A 57 9.74 4.60 25.43
CA VAL A 57 9.62 6.03 25.76
C VAL A 57 10.34 6.25 27.09
N TRP A 58 11.27 7.20 27.12
CA TRP A 58 11.96 7.63 28.33
C TRP A 58 11.39 8.97 28.80
N ASP A 59 11.05 9.07 30.09
CA ASP A 59 10.75 10.33 30.75
C ASP A 59 12.06 10.99 31.17
N VAL A 60 12.37 12.14 30.58
CA VAL A 60 13.66 12.82 30.78
C VAL A 60 13.72 13.50 32.15
N ASP A 61 12.57 13.97 32.65
CA ASP A 61 12.50 14.66 33.94
C ASP A 61 12.62 13.68 35.11
N MET A 62 12.04 12.49 34.97
CA MET A 62 12.06 11.44 35.98
C MET A 62 13.23 10.45 35.84
N ASP A 63 13.94 10.49 34.71
CA ASP A 63 14.99 9.54 34.32
C ASP A 63 14.56 8.07 34.42
N GLU A 64 13.36 7.77 33.93
CA GLU A 64 12.80 6.41 33.94
C GLU A 64 12.03 6.07 32.66
N GLU A 65 11.74 4.77 32.45
CA GLU A 65 10.91 4.34 31.32
C GLU A 65 9.44 4.70 31.58
N TYR A 66 8.85 5.48 30.67
CA TYR A 66 7.45 5.88 30.76
C TYR A 66 6.54 4.75 30.26
N HIS A 67 5.85 4.05 31.16
CA HIS A 67 5.02 2.90 30.77
C HIS A 67 3.54 3.19 30.49
N ALA A 68 3.02 4.36 30.90
CA ALA A 68 1.57 4.60 30.91
C ALA A 68 0.95 4.57 29.50
N PHE A 69 1.72 4.91 28.46
CA PHE A 69 1.27 4.82 27.06
C PHE A 69 0.90 3.39 26.64
N ARG A 70 1.44 2.34 27.27
CA ARG A 70 1.11 0.94 26.94
C ARG A 70 -0.21 0.46 27.56
N ILE A 71 -0.78 1.20 28.52
CA ILE A 71 -2.01 0.81 29.22
C ILE A 71 -3.23 1.16 28.35
N GLN A 72 -3.82 0.18 27.66
CA GLN A 72 -4.98 0.39 26.75
C GLN A 72 -6.18 1.10 27.40
N ARG A 73 -6.34 1.00 28.72
CA ARG A 73 -7.43 1.64 29.49
C ARG A 73 -7.08 3.02 30.04
N ALA A 74 -5.83 3.48 29.91
CA ALA A 74 -5.46 4.83 30.30
C ALA A 74 -6.10 5.82 29.32
N VAL A 75 -7.06 6.59 29.82
CA VAL A 75 -7.83 7.58 29.06
C VAL A 75 -7.53 8.95 29.65
N GLY A 76 -6.73 9.74 28.93
CA GLY A 76 -6.37 11.11 29.29
C GLY A 76 -5.69 11.77 28.09
N ALA A 77 -5.97 13.05 27.86
CA ALA A 77 -5.45 13.79 26.69
C ALA A 77 -3.93 13.68 26.58
N PHE A 78 -3.23 13.78 27.71
CA PHE A 78 -1.78 13.66 27.81
C PHE A 78 -1.23 12.30 27.34
N VAL A 79 -1.79 11.19 27.83
CA VAL A 79 -1.35 9.84 27.41
C VAL A 79 -1.65 9.58 25.93
N GLY A 80 -2.74 10.17 25.42
CA GLY A 80 -3.08 10.16 24.00
C GLY A 80 -2.01 10.88 23.15
N GLU A 81 -1.60 12.07 23.57
CA GLU A 81 -0.58 12.88 22.90
C GLU A 81 0.79 12.17 22.90
N VAL A 82 1.19 11.55 24.01
CA VAL A 82 2.43 10.75 24.07
C VAL A 82 2.39 9.60 23.05
N ARG A 83 1.26 8.87 22.95
CA ARG A 83 1.10 7.78 21.97
C ARG A 83 1.19 8.28 20.53
N GLU A 84 0.53 9.39 20.23
CA GLU A 84 0.46 9.93 18.88
C GLU A 84 1.83 10.40 18.39
N ASN A 85 2.54 11.18 19.20
CA ASN A 85 3.88 11.65 18.87
C ASN A 85 4.88 10.48 18.79
N TYR A 86 4.80 9.53 19.71
CA TYR A 86 5.66 8.34 19.66
C TYR A 86 5.38 7.47 18.42
N ALA A 87 4.11 7.25 18.07
CA ALA A 87 3.73 6.54 16.85
C ALA A 87 4.27 7.23 15.59
N ALA A 88 4.22 8.57 15.53
CA ALA A 88 4.74 9.33 14.40
C ALA A 88 6.25 9.11 14.22
N ILE A 89 7.01 9.12 15.32
CA ILE A 89 8.46 8.84 15.31
C ILE A 89 8.74 7.41 14.83
N LEU A 90 8.05 6.41 15.38
CA LEU A 90 8.24 5.02 14.96
C LEU A 90 7.91 4.82 13.48
N HIS A 91 6.84 5.48 13.00
CA HIS A 91 6.45 5.41 11.59
C HIS A 91 7.51 6.02 10.67
N GLU A 92 8.03 7.21 11.02
CA GLU A 92 9.11 7.87 10.28
C GLU A 92 10.36 6.99 10.22
N ILE A 93 10.81 6.46 11.36
CA ILE A 93 11.99 5.60 11.45
C ILE A 93 11.83 4.36 10.56
N VAL A 94 10.70 3.66 10.65
CA VAL A 94 10.45 2.46 9.84
C VAL A 94 10.44 2.81 8.35
N GLN A 95 9.74 3.88 7.96
CA GLN A 95 9.65 4.32 6.57
C GLN A 95 11.03 4.68 5.98
N GLN A 96 11.90 5.30 6.77
CA GLN A 96 13.23 5.73 6.35
C GLN A 96 14.25 4.60 6.39
N CYS A 97 14.15 3.68 7.35
CA CYS A 97 15.22 2.75 7.67
C CYS A 97 14.95 1.28 7.29
N ALA A 98 13.71 0.90 7.01
CA ALA A 98 13.34 -0.48 6.74
C ALA A 98 12.70 -0.68 5.36
N GLU A 99 12.62 -1.95 4.95
CA GLU A 99 11.79 -2.44 3.85
C GLU A 99 10.82 -3.49 4.39
N GLU A 100 9.59 -3.49 3.90
CA GLU A 100 8.63 -4.52 4.28
C GLU A 100 8.88 -5.80 3.49
N GLU A 101 9.11 -6.91 4.20
CA GLU A 101 9.16 -8.26 3.65
C GLU A 101 8.00 -9.09 4.24
N PRO A 102 6.81 -9.05 3.60
CA PRO A 102 5.60 -9.65 4.16
C PRO A 102 5.58 -11.19 4.09
N PHE A 103 6.49 -11.82 3.35
CA PHE A 103 6.55 -13.26 3.13
C PHE A 103 7.80 -13.87 3.74
N GLN A 104 7.72 -15.14 4.17
CA GLN A 104 8.89 -15.87 4.68
C GLN A 104 9.83 -16.28 3.54
N SER A 105 9.27 -16.48 2.35
CA SER A 105 10.01 -16.81 1.14
C SER A 105 10.75 -15.57 0.58
N PRO A 106 12.08 -15.64 0.41
CA PRO A 106 12.82 -14.59 -0.30
C PRO A 106 12.27 -14.35 -1.72
N GLN A 107 11.87 -15.43 -2.41
CA GLN A 107 11.26 -15.34 -3.73
C GLN A 107 9.90 -14.61 -3.70
N GLY A 108 9.09 -14.80 -2.67
CA GLY A 108 7.85 -14.05 -2.47
C GLY A 108 8.10 -12.56 -2.29
N ASN A 109 9.11 -12.18 -1.50
CA ASN A 109 9.48 -10.77 -1.30
C ASN A 109 10.04 -10.14 -2.59
N ARG A 110 10.86 -10.88 -3.36
CA ARG A 110 11.33 -10.42 -4.69
C ARG A 110 10.16 -10.22 -5.65
N LEU A 111 9.17 -11.13 -5.65
CA LEU A 111 7.97 -10.99 -6.46
C LEU A 111 7.16 -9.74 -6.09
N ILE A 112 6.95 -9.45 -4.80
CA ILE A 112 6.24 -8.24 -4.39
C ILE A 112 6.98 -6.98 -4.81
N ARG A 113 8.30 -6.93 -4.58
CA ARG A 113 9.13 -5.80 -5.06
C ARG A 113 8.99 -5.60 -6.56
N HIS A 114 8.98 -6.69 -7.35
CA HIS A 114 8.74 -6.63 -8.79
C HIS A 114 7.36 -6.05 -9.12
N ILE A 115 6.30 -6.53 -8.48
CA ILE A 115 4.93 -6.05 -8.68
C ILE A 115 4.80 -4.58 -8.30
N GLN A 116 5.34 -4.18 -7.14
CA GLN A 116 5.31 -2.79 -6.67
C GLN A 116 6.09 -1.89 -7.62
N LYS A 117 7.27 -2.30 -8.08
CA LYS A 117 8.08 -1.54 -9.04
C LYS A 117 7.42 -1.44 -10.42
N ARG A 118 6.80 -2.52 -10.90
CA ARG A 118 6.29 -2.63 -12.28
C ARG A 118 4.86 -2.10 -12.43
N PHE A 119 4.02 -2.35 -11.45
CA PHE A 119 2.58 -2.07 -11.49
C PHE A 119 2.09 -1.17 -10.35
N GLN A 120 2.95 -0.87 -9.37
CA GLN A 120 2.61 -0.05 -8.20
C GLN A 120 1.36 -0.58 -7.48
N GLU A 121 1.29 -1.90 -7.43
CA GLU A 121 0.28 -2.66 -6.71
C GLU A 121 0.96 -3.29 -5.50
N GLU A 122 0.24 -3.31 -4.38
CA GLU A 122 0.70 -3.88 -3.11
C GLU A 122 -0.25 -5.01 -2.69
N PRO A 123 0.22 -5.97 -1.89
CA PRO A 123 -0.65 -7.00 -1.35
C PRO A 123 -1.74 -6.41 -0.44
N ASP A 124 -2.97 -6.93 -0.53
CA ASP A 124 -4.03 -6.65 0.44
C ASP A 124 -4.40 -7.89 1.26
N TYR A 125 -4.91 -7.70 2.47
CA TYR A 125 -5.22 -8.77 3.42
C TYR A 125 -6.73 -8.80 3.73
N PRO A 126 -7.57 -9.33 2.83
CA PRO A 126 -9.02 -9.20 2.92
C PRO A 126 -9.67 -10.12 3.96
N PHE A 127 -8.94 -11.09 4.52
CA PHE A 127 -9.50 -12.13 5.38
C PHE A 127 -9.22 -11.88 6.87
N SER A 128 -10.23 -11.41 7.61
CA SER A 128 -10.09 -11.18 9.06
C SER A 128 -9.77 -12.44 9.87
N LYS A 129 -10.23 -13.61 9.43
CA LYS A 129 -9.97 -14.91 10.08
C LYS A 129 -8.66 -15.57 9.64
N ALA A 130 -7.99 -15.02 8.62
CA ALA A 130 -6.74 -15.53 8.07
C ALA A 130 -5.87 -14.35 7.63
N PRO A 131 -5.37 -13.56 8.59
CA PRO A 131 -4.69 -12.28 8.30
C PRO A 131 -3.36 -12.45 7.57
N ASP A 132 -2.82 -13.67 7.50
CA ASP A 132 -1.57 -13.98 6.80
C ASP A 132 -1.80 -14.31 5.31
N ILE A 133 -3.07 -14.38 4.86
CA ILE A 133 -3.39 -14.57 3.43
C ILE A 133 -3.41 -13.21 2.74
N ALA A 134 -2.47 -13.03 1.84
CA ALA A 134 -2.38 -11.85 1.00
C ALA A 134 -3.04 -12.10 -0.36
N THR A 135 -3.63 -11.06 -0.94
CA THR A 135 -4.13 -11.08 -2.32
C THR A 135 -3.50 -9.98 -3.15
N LEU A 136 -3.40 -10.23 -4.46
CA LEU A 136 -2.92 -9.26 -5.44
C LEU A 136 -4.09 -8.90 -6.34
N ARG A 137 -4.35 -7.59 -6.47
CA ARG A 137 -5.49 -7.03 -7.21
C ARG A 137 -5.03 -6.12 -8.32
N HIS A 138 -5.65 -6.25 -9.48
CA HIS A 138 -5.40 -5.32 -10.57
C HIS A 138 -5.96 -3.94 -10.19
N ALA A 139 -5.12 -2.90 -10.15
CA ALA A 139 -5.49 -1.56 -9.69
C ALA A 139 -6.74 -1.00 -10.40
N GLY A 140 -6.84 -1.25 -11.71
CA GLY A 140 -7.94 -0.81 -12.58
C GLY A 140 -9.33 -1.38 -12.31
N ASN A 141 -9.47 -2.54 -11.66
CA ASN A 141 -10.80 -3.12 -11.41
C ASN A 141 -10.90 -3.96 -10.14
N GLN A 142 -9.85 -4.01 -9.33
CA GLN A 142 -9.78 -4.69 -8.04
C GLN A 142 -10.00 -6.21 -8.10
N LYS A 143 -9.93 -6.82 -9.29
CA LYS A 143 -10.03 -8.28 -9.46
C LYS A 143 -8.73 -8.95 -9.03
N TRP A 144 -8.87 -10.09 -8.35
CA TRP A 144 -7.74 -10.93 -7.94
C TRP A 144 -7.06 -11.57 -9.13
N TYR A 145 -5.74 -11.42 -9.17
CA TYR A 145 -4.85 -12.18 -10.05
C TYR A 145 -3.80 -12.98 -9.27
N GLY A 146 -3.64 -12.73 -7.98
CA GLY A 146 -2.75 -13.48 -7.11
C GLY A 146 -3.38 -13.71 -5.74
N LEU A 147 -3.09 -14.85 -5.13
CA LEU A 147 -3.36 -15.10 -3.72
C LEU A 147 -2.14 -15.81 -3.14
N MET A 148 -1.51 -15.20 -2.16
CA MET A 148 -0.32 -15.71 -1.50
C MET A 148 -0.67 -16.17 -0.10
N THR A 149 -0.17 -17.34 0.28
CA THR A 149 -0.42 -17.94 1.58
C THR A 149 0.64 -18.99 1.90
N GLN A 150 0.78 -19.32 3.17
CA GLN A 150 1.65 -20.38 3.63
C GLN A 150 0.88 -21.68 3.85
N VAL A 151 1.39 -22.79 3.31
CA VAL A 151 0.76 -24.11 3.42
C VAL A 151 1.77 -25.19 3.80
N PRO A 152 1.36 -26.28 4.47
CA PRO A 152 2.19 -27.47 4.60
C PRO A 152 2.54 -28.08 3.24
N TRP A 153 3.75 -28.60 3.06
CA TRP A 153 4.17 -29.26 1.80
C TRP A 153 3.24 -30.39 1.35
N THR A 154 2.61 -31.08 2.30
CA THR A 154 1.65 -32.16 2.06
C THR A 154 0.42 -31.70 1.25
N VAL A 155 0.04 -30.43 1.34
CA VAL A 155 -1.03 -29.84 0.53
C VAL A 155 -0.68 -29.86 -0.96
N LEU A 156 0.60 -29.67 -1.29
CA LEU A 156 1.14 -29.75 -2.66
C LEU A 156 1.47 -31.20 -3.07
N LYS A 157 1.03 -32.20 -2.29
CA LYS A 157 1.34 -33.63 -2.47
C LYS A 157 2.85 -33.94 -2.45
N ARG A 158 3.64 -33.12 -1.77
CA ARG A 158 5.06 -33.36 -1.50
C ARG A 158 5.21 -33.96 -0.11
N THR A 159 5.57 -35.24 -0.05
CA THR A 159 5.83 -35.97 1.21
C THR A 159 7.31 -36.10 1.52
N ASP A 160 8.17 -35.69 0.58
CA ASP A 160 9.62 -35.66 0.68
C ASP A 160 10.15 -34.35 1.31
N LYS A 161 9.25 -33.39 1.59
CA LYS A 161 9.58 -32.11 2.22
C LYS A 161 8.79 -31.93 3.52
N GLU A 162 9.46 -31.40 4.54
CA GLU A 162 8.87 -31.11 5.84
C GLU A 162 8.53 -29.63 6.02
N GLY A 163 7.64 -29.33 6.95
CA GLY A 163 7.26 -27.96 7.28
C GLY A 163 6.29 -27.31 6.29
N LYS A 164 6.36 -25.99 6.22
CA LYS A 164 5.48 -25.15 5.41
C LYS A 164 6.25 -24.41 4.31
N ILE A 165 5.52 -23.99 3.29
CA ILE A 165 6.02 -23.23 2.16
C ILE A 165 5.03 -22.13 1.78
N ASP A 166 5.57 -20.96 1.41
CA ASP A 166 4.77 -19.92 0.81
C ASP A 166 4.45 -20.29 -0.64
N ILE A 167 3.19 -20.14 -1.01
CA ILE A 167 2.71 -20.38 -2.37
C ILE A 167 2.03 -19.13 -2.90
N ILE A 168 1.99 -19.02 -4.22
CA ILE A 168 1.09 -18.10 -4.92
C ILE A 168 0.15 -18.87 -5.82
N ASN A 169 -1.15 -18.59 -5.70
CA ASN A 169 -2.16 -18.98 -6.67
C ASN A 169 -2.28 -17.91 -7.75
N VAL A 170 -2.15 -18.30 -9.02
CA VAL A 170 -2.30 -17.40 -10.17
C VAL A 170 -3.29 -17.98 -11.18
N LYS A 171 -3.93 -17.10 -11.96
CA LYS A 171 -4.80 -17.49 -13.07
C LYS A 171 -3.97 -17.86 -14.29
N VAL A 172 -4.45 -18.87 -15.01
CA VAL A 172 -3.95 -19.27 -16.32
C VAL A 172 -5.13 -19.61 -17.22
N GLU A 173 -4.91 -19.56 -18.52
CA GLU A 173 -5.89 -20.05 -19.49
C GLU A 173 -6.09 -21.56 -19.34
N ALA A 174 -7.33 -22.01 -19.49
CA ALA A 174 -7.71 -23.39 -19.17
C ALA A 174 -6.96 -24.43 -20.02
N ASP A 175 -6.67 -24.10 -21.27
CA ASP A 175 -5.93 -24.92 -22.23
C ASP A 175 -4.42 -25.00 -21.92
N GLN A 176 -3.89 -24.11 -21.10
CA GLN A 176 -2.47 -24.09 -20.73
C GLN A 176 -2.18 -24.86 -19.43
N ILE A 177 -3.20 -25.21 -18.65
CA ILE A 177 -3.01 -25.82 -17.31
C ILE A 177 -2.22 -27.13 -17.41
N GLU A 178 -2.60 -28.03 -18.30
CA GLU A 178 -1.94 -29.34 -18.44
C GLU A 178 -0.48 -29.21 -18.88
N ASN A 179 -0.14 -28.18 -19.64
CA ASN A 179 1.22 -27.93 -20.12
C ASN A 179 2.12 -27.28 -19.06
N ILE A 180 1.54 -26.62 -18.06
CA ILE A 180 2.25 -25.84 -17.04
C ILE A 180 2.38 -26.63 -15.73
N VAL A 181 1.34 -27.34 -15.32
CA VAL A 181 1.34 -28.15 -14.10
C VAL A 181 2.35 -29.28 -14.23
N GLY A 182 3.16 -29.49 -13.19
CA GLY A 182 4.23 -30.50 -13.20
C GLY A 182 5.59 -29.98 -13.69
N ARG A 183 5.65 -28.74 -14.19
CA ARG A 183 6.93 -28.00 -14.28
C ARG A 183 7.43 -27.71 -12.86
N GLY A 184 8.75 -27.53 -12.71
CA GLY A 184 9.39 -27.27 -11.43
C GLY A 184 8.63 -26.21 -10.62
N GLY A 185 8.20 -26.57 -9.41
CA GLY A 185 7.49 -25.68 -8.49
C GLY A 185 6.02 -25.38 -8.83
N VAL A 186 5.41 -25.98 -9.87
CA VAL A 186 4.02 -25.69 -10.27
C VAL A 186 3.07 -26.86 -10.05
N TYR A 187 1.98 -26.59 -9.35
CA TYR A 187 1.04 -27.56 -8.81
C TYR A 187 -0.42 -27.24 -9.19
N PRO A 188 -1.34 -28.22 -9.13
CA PRO A 188 -2.77 -27.94 -9.22
C PRO A 188 -3.22 -26.94 -8.16
N ALA A 189 -4.17 -26.06 -8.49
CA ALA A 189 -4.66 -25.05 -7.56
C ALA A 189 -5.10 -25.59 -6.19
N TYR A 190 -4.60 -24.95 -5.15
CA TYR A 190 -5.07 -25.04 -3.77
C TYR A 190 -6.10 -23.96 -3.47
N HIS A 191 -7.24 -24.33 -2.87
CA HIS A 191 -8.41 -23.49 -2.57
C HIS A 191 -9.10 -22.77 -3.75
N MET A 192 -8.45 -22.64 -4.90
CA MET A 192 -9.00 -21.99 -6.10
C MET A 192 -9.49 -23.01 -7.14
N SER A 193 -10.23 -22.53 -8.14
CA SER A 193 -10.74 -23.37 -9.22
C SER A 193 -9.60 -23.95 -10.08
N LYS A 194 -9.44 -25.27 -10.04
CA LYS A 194 -8.47 -26.03 -10.85
C LYS A 194 -8.67 -25.90 -12.37
N LYS A 195 -9.75 -25.28 -12.83
CA LYS A 195 -10.02 -25.00 -14.25
C LYS A 195 -9.37 -23.73 -14.77
N SER A 196 -8.90 -22.84 -13.89
CA SER A 196 -8.41 -21.52 -14.28
C SER A 196 -7.32 -20.97 -13.36
N TRP A 197 -6.82 -21.79 -12.43
CA TRP A 197 -5.79 -21.41 -11.46
C TRP A 197 -4.79 -22.54 -11.30
N ILE A 198 -3.57 -22.16 -10.93
CA ILE A 198 -2.47 -23.03 -10.53
C ILE A 198 -1.86 -22.49 -9.23
N SER A 199 -1.15 -23.34 -8.49
CA SER A 199 -0.37 -22.96 -7.31
C SER A 199 1.11 -23.09 -7.64
N ILE A 200 1.92 -22.11 -7.25
CA ILE A 200 3.37 -22.10 -7.47
C ILE A 200 4.05 -22.02 -6.11
N SER A 201 5.02 -22.89 -5.83
CA SER A 201 5.86 -22.79 -4.63
C SER A 201 6.89 -21.69 -4.78
N LEU A 202 7.05 -20.87 -3.74
CA LEU A 202 8.02 -19.78 -3.69
C LEU A 202 9.33 -20.25 -3.04
N ASP A 203 9.90 -21.32 -3.59
CA ASP A 203 11.11 -22.01 -3.10
C ASP A 203 12.25 -22.04 -4.14
N ASP A 204 12.22 -21.13 -5.11
CA ASP A 204 13.18 -21.03 -6.22
C ASP A 204 13.19 -22.26 -7.16
N SER A 205 12.24 -23.20 -7.04
CA SER A 205 12.06 -24.31 -7.99
C SER A 205 11.63 -23.84 -9.39
N LEU A 206 10.95 -22.68 -9.45
CA LEU A 206 10.65 -21.96 -10.68
C LEU A 206 11.50 -20.68 -10.69
N SER A 207 12.10 -20.35 -11.84
CA SER A 207 12.91 -19.14 -11.96
C SER A 207 12.07 -17.88 -11.70
N ASP A 208 12.70 -16.81 -11.22
CA ASP A 208 12.01 -15.52 -11.04
C ASP A 208 11.41 -15.01 -12.36
N GLU A 209 12.11 -15.20 -13.48
CA GLU A 209 11.63 -14.81 -14.81
C GLU A 209 10.31 -15.52 -15.16
N ASP A 210 10.26 -16.84 -15.00
CA ASP A 210 9.07 -17.64 -15.29
C ASP A 210 7.92 -17.36 -14.30
N LEU A 211 8.24 -17.23 -13.02
CA LEU A 211 7.29 -16.88 -11.96
C LEU A 211 6.65 -15.53 -12.27
N PHE A 212 7.46 -14.50 -12.54
CA PHE A 212 6.97 -13.15 -12.80
C PHE A 212 6.13 -13.14 -14.08
N ALA A 213 6.56 -13.84 -15.13
CA ALA A 213 5.79 -13.97 -16.37
C ALA A 213 4.41 -14.62 -16.14
N LEU A 214 4.30 -15.64 -15.29
CA LEU A 214 3.01 -16.26 -14.95
C LEU A 214 2.11 -15.32 -14.15
N VAL A 215 2.66 -14.59 -13.18
CA VAL A 215 1.91 -13.61 -12.39
C VAL A 215 1.42 -12.45 -13.26
N GLU A 216 2.26 -11.95 -14.17
CA GLU A 216 1.89 -10.90 -15.11
C GLU A 216 0.81 -11.34 -16.10
N LYS A 217 0.90 -12.57 -16.62
CA LYS A 217 -0.16 -13.16 -17.45
C LYS A 217 -1.47 -13.26 -16.68
N SER A 218 -1.44 -13.76 -15.44
CA SER A 218 -2.62 -13.79 -14.56
C SER A 218 -3.25 -12.40 -14.38
N ARG A 219 -2.40 -11.38 -14.18
CA ARG A 219 -2.82 -9.97 -14.08
C ARG A 219 -3.48 -9.48 -15.37
N GLN A 220 -2.94 -9.83 -16.54
CA GLN A 220 -3.51 -9.49 -17.84
C GLN A 220 -4.89 -10.15 -18.07
N LEU A 221 -5.07 -11.42 -17.65
CA LEU A 221 -6.35 -12.14 -17.77
C LEU A 221 -7.50 -11.46 -17.02
N VAL A 222 -7.19 -10.71 -15.97
CA VAL A 222 -8.19 -9.96 -15.21
C VAL A 222 -8.20 -8.49 -15.51
N ALA A 223 -7.32 -7.99 -16.37
CA ALA A 223 -7.25 -6.58 -16.71
C ALA A 223 -8.61 -6.09 -17.28
N PRO A 224 -8.99 -4.83 -17.02
CA PRO A 224 -10.18 -4.25 -17.65
C PRO A 224 -10.11 -4.44 -19.17
N LYS A 225 -11.23 -4.74 -19.83
CA LYS A 225 -11.25 -4.88 -21.30
C LYS A 225 -10.86 -3.57 -22.01
N SER A 226 -10.91 -2.43 -21.33
CA SER A 226 -10.39 -1.14 -21.78
C SER A 226 -8.86 -1.00 -21.68
N ALA A 227 -8.17 -1.87 -20.93
CA ALA A 227 -6.73 -1.81 -20.70
C ALA A 227 -5.89 -2.42 -21.85
N GLN A 228 -6.52 -2.88 -22.94
CA GLN A 228 -5.83 -3.06 -24.23
C GLN A 228 -5.63 -1.72 -24.98
N SER A 229 -6.14 -0.61 -24.46
CA SER A 229 -5.96 0.73 -25.03
C SER A 229 -5.00 1.55 -24.16
N LEU A 230 -3.72 1.55 -24.53
CA LEU A 230 -2.67 2.41 -23.95
C LEU A 230 -2.92 3.93 -24.17
N THR A 231 -4.09 4.31 -24.69
CA THR A 231 -4.41 5.66 -25.18
C THR A 231 -5.58 6.34 -24.47
N GLU A 232 -6.28 5.69 -23.53
CA GLU A 232 -7.40 6.34 -22.84
C GLU A 232 -6.97 7.08 -21.56
N THR A 233 -7.46 8.32 -21.44
CA THR A 233 -7.36 9.17 -20.25
C THR A 233 -8.00 8.48 -19.04
N CYS A 234 -7.24 8.28 -17.95
CA CYS A 234 -7.75 7.70 -16.73
C CYS A 234 -8.41 8.75 -15.82
N TYR A 235 -9.42 8.34 -15.05
CA TYR A 235 -10.10 9.17 -14.06
C TYR A 235 -9.79 8.65 -12.66
N TRP A 236 -9.07 9.44 -11.87
CA TRP A 236 -8.63 9.12 -10.52
C TRP A 236 -9.44 9.90 -9.50
N ILE A 237 -9.86 9.26 -8.42
CA ILE A 237 -10.57 9.89 -7.30
C ILE A 237 -9.60 9.94 -6.12
N LEU A 238 -9.31 11.15 -5.63
CA LEU A 238 -8.40 11.40 -4.52
C LEU A 238 -9.16 11.98 -3.32
N PRO A 239 -9.03 11.41 -2.11
CA PRO A 239 -9.63 12.02 -0.94
C PRO A 239 -8.84 13.26 -0.49
N ALA A 240 -9.57 14.27 -0.04
CA ALA A 240 -9.04 15.49 0.54
C ALA A 240 -9.80 15.84 1.82
N ASN A 241 -9.07 16.10 2.91
CA ASN A 241 -9.69 16.50 4.16
C ASN A 241 -9.80 18.03 4.23
N PRO A 242 -11.02 18.62 4.20
CA PRO A 242 -11.21 20.07 4.26
C PRO A 242 -10.69 20.69 5.56
N ALA A 243 -10.53 19.91 6.63
CA ALA A 243 -9.97 20.41 7.89
C ALA A 243 -8.44 20.55 7.87
N LEU A 244 -7.75 19.90 6.92
CA LEU A 244 -6.28 19.87 6.83
C LEU A 244 -5.74 20.64 5.62
N TYR A 245 -6.55 20.82 4.57
CA TYR A 245 -6.13 21.45 3.32
C TYR A 245 -7.19 22.46 2.85
N ASP A 246 -6.78 23.71 2.65
CA ASP A 246 -7.62 24.76 2.04
C ASP A 246 -7.48 24.75 0.51
N ILE A 247 -7.99 23.67 -0.09
CA ILE A 247 -7.97 23.46 -1.54
C ILE A 247 -8.84 24.51 -2.24
N ASP A 248 -9.91 24.96 -1.56
CA ASP A 248 -10.87 25.93 -2.10
C ASP A 248 -10.16 27.26 -2.40
N THR A 249 -9.29 27.74 -1.50
CA THR A 249 -8.54 28.99 -1.72
C THR A 249 -7.49 28.85 -2.83
N GLU A 250 -6.72 27.76 -2.84
CA GLU A 250 -5.63 27.58 -3.82
C GLU A 250 -6.15 27.39 -5.26
N LEU A 251 -7.13 26.50 -5.45
CA LEU A 251 -7.66 26.21 -6.79
C LEU A 251 -8.50 27.35 -7.37
N ARG A 252 -9.24 28.10 -6.55
CA ARG A 252 -10.06 29.24 -7.04
C ARG A 252 -9.21 30.46 -7.42
N ASN A 253 -8.07 30.66 -6.77
CA ASN A 253 -7.22 31.82 -7.04
C ASN A 253 -6.34 31.63 -8.28
N GLU A 254 -5.66 30.49 -8.41
CA GLU A 254 -4.67 30.28 -9.47
C GLU A 254 -5.14 29.34 -10.59
N GLY A 255 -6.26 28.64 -10.40
CA GLY A 255 -6.74 27.62 -11.33
C GLY A 255 -5.86 26.37 -11.39
N GLN A 256 -4.87 26.25 -10.49
CA GLN A 256 -3.89 25.18 -10.46
C GLN A 256 -3.40 24.95 -9.02
N ILE A 257 -3.01 23.71 -8.72
CA ILE A 257 -2.48 23.32 -7.41
C ILE A 257 -1.35 22.30 -7.57
N LEU A 258 -0.35 22.38 -6.69
CA LEU A 258 0.66 21.33 -6.54
C LEU A 258 0.14 20.26 -5.60
N TRP A 259 0.11 19.03 -6.09
CA TRP A 259 -0.38 17.88 -5.33
C TRP A 259 0.72 16.84 -5.21
N THR A 260 0.84 16.16 -4.07
CA THR A 260 1.84 15.09 -3.91
C THR A 260 1.68 14.03 -5.00
N GLN A 261 2.75 13.77 -5.77
CA GLN A 261 2.74 12.86 -6.90
C GLN A 261 2.20 11.49 -6.48
N LYS A 262 1.21 10.99 -7.22
CA LYS A 262 0.73 9.63 -7.08
C LYS A 262 1.36 8.76 -8.17
N PRO A 263 2.01 7.65 -7.82
CA PRO A 263 2.84 6.90 -8.77
C PRO A 263 2.15 6.51 -10.10
N ASN A 264 0.83 6.25 -10.07
CA ASN A 264 0.05 5.79 -11.23
C ASN A 264 -0.65 6.91 -12.01
N ILE A 265 -0.55 8.16 -11.55
CA ILE A 265 -1.22 9.31 -12.16
C ILE A 265 -0.25 10.00 -13.11
N LYS A 266 -0.61 10.02 -14.40
CA LYS A 266 0.24 10.53 -15.48
C LYS A 266 -0.34 11.82 -16.09
N PRO A 267 0.48 12.62 -16.82
CA PRO A 267 -0.02 13.77 -17.54
C PRO A 267 -1.20 13.39 -18.47
N LYS A 268 -2.16 14.30 -18.59
CA LYS A 268 -3.47 14.14 -19.27
C LYS A 268 -4.52 13.32 -18.53
N ASP A 269 -4.19 12.60 -17.46
CA ASP A 269 -5.22 11.98 -16.61
C ASP A 269 -6.10 13.06 -15.95
N ILE A 270 -7.31 12.65 -15.56
CA ILE A 270 -8.23 13.46 -14.78
C ILE A 270 -8.17 13.03 -13.32
N VAL A 271 -8.06 14.01 -12.44
CA VAL A 271 -8.08 13.87 -10.98
C VAL A 271 -9.36 14.51 -10.45
N CYS A 272 -10.19 13.71 -9.81
CA CYS A 272 -11.42 14.09 -9.14
C CYS A 272 -11.17 14.19 -7.64
N ILE A 273 -11.14 15.40 -7.10
CA ILE A 273 -10.89 15.64 -5.67
C ILE A 273 -12.20 15.43 -4.90
N TYR A 274 -12.22 14.36 -4.11
CA TYR A 274 -13.29 13.99 -3.20
C TYR A 274 -13.05 14.61 -1.82
N MET A 275 -13.88 15.59 -1.45
CA MET A 275 -13.83 16.19 -0.12
C MET A 275 -14.45 15.23 0.90
N THR A 276 -13.72 14.89 1.95
CA THR A 276 -14.21 14.02 3.02
C THR A 276 -15.23 14.75 3.90
N LYS A 277 -15.61 14.17 5.06
CA LYS A 277 -16.52 14.84 5.99
C LYS A 277 -16.02 16.26 6.33
N PRO A 278 -16.92 17.26 6.45
CA PRO A 278 -18.39 17.13 6.39
C PRO A 278 -18.99 17.12 4.98
N ILE A 279 -18.21 17.44 3.94
CA ILE A 279 -18.70 17.69 2.57
C ILE A 279 -19.15 16.39 1.89
N GLN A 280 -18.30 15.35 1.92
CA GLN A 280 -18.58 14.03 1.35
C GLN A 280 -19.03 14.03 -0.13
N ALA A 281 -18.38 14.83 -0.99
CA ALA A 281 -18.68 14.94 -2.42
C ALA A 281 -17.41 15.18 -3.26
N ILE A 282 -17.44 14.89 -4.56
CA ILE A 282 -16.39 15.35 -5.49
C ILE A 282 -16.64 16.82 -5.80
N ARG A 283 -15.65 17.67 -5.53
CA ARG A 283 -15.72 19.12 -5.79
C ARG A 283 -14.93 19.58 -6.99
N TYR A 284 -13.78 18.96 -7.28
CA TYR A 284 -12.90 19.46 -8.32
C TYR A 284 -12.57 18.36 -9.30
N LEU A 285 -12.73 18.67 -10.59
CA LEU A 285 -12.20 17.89 -11.69
C LEU A 285 -10.99 18.64 -12.24
N CYS A 286 -9.82 18.02 -12.15
CA CYS A 286 -8.57 18.63 -12.56
C CYS A 286 -7.87 17.75 -13.60
N ARG A 287 -7.19 18.37 -14.55
CA ARG A 287 -6.27 17.70 -15.47
C ARG A 287 -4.88 17.68 -14.86
N VAL A 288 -4.19 16.56 -14.97
CA VAL A 288 -2.76 16.48 -14.65
C VAL A 288 -1.98 17.14 -15.78
N SER A 289 -1.47 18.35 -15.54
CA SER A 289 -0.70 19.11 -16.54
C SER A 289 0.76 18.68 -16.57
N LYS A 290 1.34 18.41 -15.39
CA LYS A 290 2.71 17.90 -15.22
C LYS A 290 2.76 16.86 -14.10
N ALA A 291 3.69 15.93 -14.19
CA ALA A 291 3.96 14.90 -13.19
C ALA A 291 5.47 14.84 -12.91
N HIS A 292 5.83 14.32 -11.74
CA HIS A 292 7.21 14.12 -11.29
C HIS A 292 8.02 15.43 -11.19
N LEU A 293 7.38 16.48 -10.67
CA LEU A 293 8.05 17.73 -10.33
C LEU A 293 8.75 17.58 -8.99
N THR A 294 10.06 17.77 -8.94
CA THR A 294 10.83 17.65 -7.70
C THR A 294 11.00 19.00 -7.04
N GLU A 295 10.56 19.13 -5.79
CA GLU A 295 10.85 20.29 -4.93
C GLU A 295 11.37 19.76 -3.58
N GLY A 296 12.66 19.99 -3.31
CA GLY A 296 13.35 19.38 -2.19
C GLY A 296 13.35 17.85 -2.27
N ASN A 297 12.96 17.17 -1.18
CA ASN A 297 12.86 15.71 -1.11
C ASN A 297 11.49 15.17 -1.54
N GLN A 298 10.56 16.03 -1.95
CA GLN A 298 9.19 15.66 -2.25
C GLN A 298 8.90 15.79 -3.76
N VAL A 299 8.06 14.88 -4.25
CA VAL A 299 7.69 14.83 -5.66
C VAL A 299 6.21 15.21 -5.80
N TYR A 300 5.92 16.12 -6.70
CA TYR A 300 4.60 16.69 -6.94
C TYR A 300 4.11 16.43 -8.37
N MET A 301 2.80 16.44 -8.53
CA MET A 301 2.10 16.59 -9.80
C MET A 301 1.37 17.94 -9.79
N LYS A 302 1.30 18.57 -10.96
CA LYS A 302 0.58 19.83 -11.13
C LYS A 302 -0.81 19.53 -11.67
N LEU A 303 -1.83 19.92 -10.91
CA LEU A 303 -3.22 19.78 -11.27
C LEU A 303 -3.74 21.13 -11.76
N GLU A 304 -4.44 21.12 -12.88
CA GLU A 304 -5.08 22.29 -13.50
C GLU A 304 -6.60 22.10 -13.43
N LEU A 305 -7.31 23.04 -12.85
CA LEU A 305 -8.76 22.96 -12.66
C LEU A 305 -9.47 22.94 -14.02
N LEU A 306 -10.33 21.95 -14.24
CA LEU A 306 -11.23 21.88 -15.39
C LEU A 306 -12.64 22.31 -15.02
N ARG A 307 -13.16 21.82 -13.89
CA ARG A 307 -14.50 22.15 -13.42
C ARG A 307 -14.61 22.05 -11.90
N GLU A 308 -15.30 23.01 -11.32
CA GLU A 308 -15.75 23.00 -9.93
C GLU A 308 -17.21 22.51 -9.88
N LEU A 309 -17.51 21.66 -8.91
CA LEU A 309 -18.81 21.06 -8.67
C LEU A 309 -19.31 21.47 -7.28
N SER A 310 -20.60 21.76 -7.20
CA SER A 310 -21.32 21.92 -5.93
C SER A 310 -21.45 20.59 -5.19
N ASP A 311 -21.65 20.66 -3.87
CA ASP A 311 -21.74 19.47 -3.01
C ASP A 311 -22.88 18.52 -3.38
N SER A 312 -23.88 19.00 -4.12
CA SER A 312 -25.02 18.20 -4.61
C SER A 312 -24.84 17.60 -6.01
N GLU A 313 -23.88 18.05 -6.81
CA GLU A 313 -23.68 17.53 -8.18
C GLU A 313 -23.10 16.11 -8.19
N PHE A 314 -22.15 15.81 -7.31
CA PHE A 314 -21.52 14.48 -7.25
C PHE A 314 -21.27 13.98 -5.82
N PRO A 315 -22.34 13.77 -5.02
CA PRO A 315 -22.23 13.35 -3.62
C PRO A 315 -21.84 11.88 -3.48
N LEU A 316 -21.36 11.50 -2.29
CA LEU A 316 -20.97 10.11 -1.97
C LEU A 316 -22.08 9.08 -2.25
N LEU A 317 -23.35 9.45 -2.13
CA LEU A 317 -24.46 8.54 -2.46
C LEU A 317 -24.47 8.17 -3.94
N LEU A 318 -24.37 9.16 -4.83
CA LEU A 318 -24.26 8.94 -6.27
C LEU A 318 -23.00 8.13 -6.62
N MET A 319 -21.88 8.44 -5.98
CA MET A 319 -20.63 7.68 -6.16
C MET A 319 -20.83 6.20 -5.84
N LYS A 320 -21.53 5.88 -4.75
CA LYS A 320 -21.82 4.49 -4.34
C LYS A 320 -22.69 3.77 -5.36
N ASP A 321 -23.72 4.44 -5.88
CA ASP A 321 -24.61 3.89 -6.91
C ASP A 321 -23.86 3.62 -8.22
N LEU A 322 -22.87 4.46 -8.52
CA LEU A 322 -21.96 4.29 -9.65
C LEU A 322 -20.81 3.30 -9.36
N GLY A 323 -20.83 2.59 -8.23
CA GLY A 323 -19.87 1.54 -7.90
C GLY A 323 -18.61 2.00 -7.17
N VAL A 324 -18.48 3.29 -6.84
CA VAL A 324 -17.39 3.84 -6.04
C VAL A 324 -17.80 3.85 -4.56
N LYS A 325 -17.28 2.87 -3.81
CA LYS A 325 -17.48 2.78 -2.34
C LYS A 325 -16.62 3.83 -1.60
N ALA A 326 -16.36 3.62 -0.31
CA ALA A 326 -15.54 4.52 0.51
C ALA A 326 -14.21 4.90 -0.16
N VAL A 327 -13.91 6.20 -0.21
CA VAL A 327 -12.67 6.77 -0.75
C VAL A 327 -11.74 7.05 0.42
N ARG A 328 -10.80 6.15 0.67
CA ARG A 328 -9.79 6.26 1.75
C ARG A 328 -8.38 6.52 1.22
N GLY A 329 -8.20 6.46 -0.09
CA GLY A 329 -6.96 6.71 -0.80
C GLY A 329 -7.21 6.85 -2.31
N PRO A 330 -6.16 7.08 -3.11
CA PRO A 330 -6.25 7.18 -4.56
C PRO A 330 -6.90 5.94 -5.18
N ARG A 331 -7.86 6.14 -6.10
CA ARG A 331 -8.50 5.02 -6.80
C ARG A 331 -8.98 5.42 -8.18
N LEU A 332 -9.08 4.48 -9.10
CA LEU A 332 -9.72 4.71 -10.40
C LEU A 332 -11.25 4.78 -10.25
N ALA A 333 -11.86 5.67 -11.02
CA ALA A 333 -13.30 5.67 -11.23
C ALA A 333 -13.72 4.39 -11.95
N THR A 334 -14.86 3.82 -11.55
CA THR A 334 -15.52 2.74 -12.30
C THR A 334 -15.95 3.24 -13.68
N PRO A 335 -16.20 2.36 -14.66
CA PRO A 335 -16.66 2.76 -15.99
C PRO A 335 -17.91 3.66 -15.96
N GLU A 336 -18.87 3.33 -15.09
CA GLU A 336 -20.12 4.07 -14.91
C GLU A 336 -19.86 5.45 -14.29
N CYS A 337 -19.00 5.51 -13.27
CA CYS A 337 -18.61 6.77 -12.64
C CYS A 337 -17.83 7.67 -13.60
N ARG A 338 -16.88 7.10 -14.36
CA ARG A 338 -16.14 7.81 -15.40
C ARG A 338 -17.08 8.42 -16.43
N LYS A 339 -18.06 7.67 -16.93
CA LYS A 339 -19.03 8.19 -17.91
C LYS A 339 -19.82 9.38 -17.36
N ALA A 340 -20.22 9.33 -16.10
CA ALA A 340 -20.92 10.44 -15.45
C ALA A 340 -20.02 11.69 -15.30
N LEU A 341 -18.76 11.49 -14.89
CA LEU A 341 -17.77 12.57 -14.78
C LEU A 341 -17.40 13.17 -16.16
N GLU A 342 -17.34 12.35 -17.21
CA GLU A 342 -17.12 12.81 -18.58
C GLU A 342 -18.27 13.69 -19.09
N SER A 343 -19.53 13.38 -18.75
CA SER A 343 -20.68 14.23 -19.09
C SER A 343 -20.56 15.60 -18.42
N LEU A 344 -20.16 15.63 -17.15
CA LEU A 344 -19.94 16.89 -16.41
C LEU A 344 -18.79 17.74 -17.00
N LEU A 345 -17.84 17.17 -17.74
CA LEU A 345 -16.80 17.98 -18.39
C LEU A 345 -17.23 18.50 -19.78
N LYS A 346 -18.36 18.03 -20.31
CA LYS A 346 -18.90 18.43 -21.61
C LYS A 346 -20.02 19.47 -21.50
N GLU A 347 -20.72 19.46 -20.37
CA GLU A 347 -21.60 20.54 -19.91
C GLU A 347 -20.77 21.75 -19.46
#